data_AF-A0AAU5FIX5-F1
#
_entry.id   AF-A0AAU5FIX5-F1
#
_cell.length_a   1.000
_cell.length_b   1.000
_cell.length_c   1.000
_cell.angle_alpha   90.00
_cell.angle_beta   90.00
_cell.angle_gamma   90.00
#
_symmetry.space_group_name_H-M   'P 1'
#
loop_
_entity.id
_entity.type
_entity.pdbx_description
1 polymer ?
#
loop_
_entity_poly.entity_id
_entity_poly.type
_entity_poly.pdbx_seq_one_letter_code
_entity_poly.pdbx_strand_id
1 'polypeptide(L)'
;MRRTLRPGHPDDHRLTRPAHAERPGPSCRPPTTVVTTTASDAHVWNLVYLELLLTEWGHHVVNLGPCVPDGLLVHRCLAVRPDLLVVSSVNGHGRDEGQRLISRVRARPELAALPAVIGGKLDTGAGDRARSAAELLAAGFDLVVDEAEGLEPLRAFAMAAVGTGEAP
;
A
#
# COMPACT_ATOMS: atom_id res chain seq x y z
N MET A 1 13.60 60.73 3.42
CA MET A 1 12.42 60.18 4.10
C MET A 1 11.61 59.36 3.10
N ARG A 2 11.28 58.11 3.49
CA ARG A 2 10.37 57.12 2.86
C ARG A 2 10.78 56.49 1.51
N ARG A 3 11.55 55.38 1.61
CA ARG A 3 11.54 54.27 0.63
C ARG A 3 10.22 53.52 0.77
N THR A 4 9.46 53.40 -0.31
CA THR A 4 8.25 52.60 -0.42
C THR A 4 8.63 51.12 -0.58
N LEU A 5 8.32 50.29 0.43
CA LEU A 5 8.38 48.83 0.34
C LEU A 5 7.27 48.33 -0.60
N ARG A 6 7.63 47.48 -1.57
CA ARG A 6 6.67 46.62 -2.29
C ARG A 6 6.22 45.49 -1.36
N PRO A 7 4.93 45.11 -1.32
CA PRO A 7 4.50 43.92 -0.60
C PRO A 7 4.93 42.66 -1.35
N GLY A 8 5.63 41.77 -0.65
CA GLY A 8 5.99 40.44 -1.11
C GLY A 8 4.77 39.54 -1.26
N HIS A 9 4.80 38.74 -2.31
CA HIS A 9 3.87 37.65 -2.61
C HIS A 9 4.17 36.47 -1.66
N PRO A 10 3.20 35.93 -0.91
CA PRO A 10 3.47 34.81 -0.02
C PRO A 10 3.48 33.49 -0.80
N ASP A 11 4.68 32.92 -0.90
CA ASP A 11 5.05 31.51 -0.80
C ASP A 11 4.00 30.46 -1.22
N ASP A 12 4.11 30.04 -2.47
CA ASP A 12 3.59 28.79 -3.00
C ASP A 12 4.39 27.62 -2.38
N HIS A 13 3.93 27.14 -1.23
CA HIS A 13 4.41 25.89 -0.63
C HIS A 13 3.97 24.71 -1.50
N ARG A 14 4.65 24.53 -2.64
CA ARG A 14 4.66 23.26 -3.37
C ARG A 14 5.17 22.17 -2.41
N LEU A 15 4.24 21.38 -1.87
CA LEU A 15 4.54 20.06 -1.33
C LEU A 15 5.26 19.28 -2.44
N THR A 16 6.58 19.19 -2.34
CA THR A 16 7.38 18.24 -3.09
C THR A 16 6.90 16.83 -2.76
N ARG A 17 6.19 16.21 -3.71
CA ARG A 17 5.92 14.77 -3.70
C ARG A 17 7.26 14.04 -3.56
N PRO A 18 7.38 13.01 -2.71
CA PRO A 18 8.59 12.21 -2.70
C PRO A 18 8.77 11.61 -4.09
N ALA A 19 9.99 11.69 -4.61
CA ALA A 19 10.36 11.08 -5.87
C ALA A 19 10.05 9.59 -5.79
N HIS A 20 9.11 9.12 -6.60
CA HIS A 20 8.92 7.69 -6.84
C HIS A 20 10.29 7.15 -7.27
N ALA A 21 10.88 6.29 -6.45
CA ALA A 21 12.09 5.57 -6.81
C ALA A 21 11.85 4.90 -8.17
N GLU A 22 12.79 5.11 -9.09
CA GLU A 22 12.73 4.59 -10.45
C GLU A 22 12.49 3.07 -10.39
N ARG A 23 11.38 2.62 -10.98
CA ARG A 23 10.91 1.22 -10.84
C ARG A 23 11.86 0.28 -11.58
N PRO A 24 12.15 -0.92 -11.05
CA PRO A 24 12.94 -1.91 -11.76
C PRO A 24 12.29 -2.24 -13.12
N GLY A 25 13.12 -2.43 -14.14
CA GLY A 25 12.69 -2.91 -15.45
C GLY A 25 12.04 -4.30 -15.37
N PRO A 26 11.47 -4.78 -16.50
CA PRO A 26 10.66 -5.99 -16.51
C PRO A 26 11.46 -7.20 -16.06
N SER A 27 10.99 -7.88 -15.02
CA SER A 27 11.60 -9.14 -14.57
C SER A 27 11.08 -10.30 -15.41
N CYS A 28 11.97 -11.21 -15.84
CA CYS A 28 11.58 -12.46 -16.51
C CYS A 28 10.80 -13.46 -15.62
N ARG A 29 10.49 -13.08 -14.37
CA ARG A 29 9.73 -13.90 -13.42
C ARG A 29 8.35 -13.28 -13.16
N PRO A 30 7.34 -14.09 -12.81
CA PRO A 30 6.09 -13.56 -12.29
C PRO A 30 6.34 -12.67 -11.07
N PRO A 31 5.67 -11.51 -10.97
CA PRO A 31 5.77 -10.63 -9.80
C PRO A 31 5.28 -11.36 -8.55
N THR A 32 6.04 -11.26 -7.46
CA THR A 32 5.70 -11.92 -6.19
C THR A 32 4.87 -10.98 -5.30
N THR A 33 3.68 -11.39 -4.90
CA THR A 33 2.80 -10.61 -4.01
C THR A 33 2.66 -11.30 -2.66
N VAL A 34 2.95 -10.58 -1.58
CA VAL A 34 2.61 -11.04 -0.22
C VAL A 34 1.21 -10.55 0.13
N VAL A 35 0.37 -11.47 0.62
CA VAL A 35 -1.01 -11.17 1.06
C VAL A 35 -1.17 -11.58 2.52
N THR A 36 -1.86 -10.74 3.30
CA THR A 36 -2.15 -11.00 4.72
C THR A 36 -3.28 -10.11 5.21
N THR A 37 -3.77 -10.33 6.42
CA THR A 37 -4.62 -9.35 7.12
C THR A 37 -3.83 -8.51 8.13
N THR A 38 -4.46 -7.51 8.74
CA THR A 38 -3.92 -6.90 9.95
C THR A 38 -3.88 -7.88 11.13
N ALA A 39 -3.04 -7.59 12.13
CA ALA A 39 -2.74 -8.51 13.23
C ALA A 39 -3.97 -8.92 14.07
N SER A 40 -5.00 -8.08 14.15
CA SER A 40 -6.24 -8.39 14.88
C SER A 40 -7.35 -8.99 14.02
N ASP A 41 -7.13 -9.18 12.71
CA ASP A 41 -8.18 -9.55 11.77
C ASP A 41 -8.08 -11.03 11.36
N ALA A 42 -9.06 -11.82 11.79
CA ALA A 42 -9.14 -13.27 11.56
C ALA A 42 -9.87 -13.67 10.26
N HIS A 43 -10.30 -12.71 9.43
CA HIS A 43 -11.09 -13.02 8.24
C HIS A 43 -10.23 -13.64 7.14
N VAL A 44 -10.48 -14.92 6.84
CA VAL A 44 -9.68 -15.72 5.89
C VAL A 44 -10.19 -15.69 4.46
N TRP A 45 -11.50 -15.51 4.24
CA TRP A 45 -12.07 -15.60 2.89
C TRP A 45 -11.55 -14.54 1.94
N ASN A 46 -11.29 -13.33 2.44
CA ASN A 46 -10.68 -12.27 1.64
C ASN A 46 -9.29 -12.65 1.15
N LEU A 47 -8.50 -13.36 1.98
CA LEU A 47 -7.16 -13.79 1.60
C LEU A 47 -7.21 -14.86 0.52
N VAL A 48 -8.11 -15.85 0.64
CA VAL A 48 -8.32 -16.88 -0.38
C VAL A 48 -8.75 -16.23 -1.70
N TYR A 49 -9.68 -15.27 -1.63
CA TYR A 49 -10.16 -14.57 -2.81
C TYR A 49 -9.07 -13.71 -3.48
N LEU A 50 -8.31 -12.94 -2.70
CA LEU A 50 -7.18 -12.15 -3.19
C LEU A 50 -6.10 -13.04 -3.80
N GLU A 51 -5.81 -14.19 -3.19
CA GLU A 51 -4.84 -15.15 -3.72
C GLU A 51 -5.26 -15.69 -5.09
N LEU A 52 -6.52 -16.09 -5.25
CA LEU A 52 -7.06 -16.54 -6.53
C LEU A 52 -6.96 -15.44 -7.61
N LEU A 53 -7.39 -14.23 -7.28
CA LEU A 53 -7.39 -13.10 -8.22
C LEU A 53 -6.00 -12.64 -8.63
N LEU A 54 -5.09 -12.49 -7.67
CA LEU A 54 -3.72 -12.08 -7.96
C LEU A 54 -3.00 -13.15 -8.78
N THR A 55 -3.28 -14.43 -8.51
CA THR A 55 -2.78 -15.55 -9.32
C THR A 55 -3.35 -15.49 -10.75
N GLU A 56 -4.65 -15.21 -10.90
CA GLU A 56 -5.28 -15.00 -12.22
C GLU A 56 -4.66 -13.82 -12.97
N TRP A 57 -4.24 -12.77 -12.27
CA TRP A 57 -3.50 -11.63 -12.84
C TRP A 57 -2.00 -11.92 -13.06
N GLY A 58 -1.55 -13.15 -12.83
CA GLY A 58 -0.19 -13.60 -13.13
C GLY A 58 0.84 -13.36 -12.03
N HIS A 59 0.42 -13.06 -10.80
CA HIS A 59 1.33 -12.95 -9.67
C HIS A 59 1.64 -14.32 -9.05
N HIS A 60 2.86 -14.49 -8.55
CA HIS A 60 3.18 -15.53 -7.59
C HIS A 60 2.78 -15.05 -6.19
N VAL A 61 1.74 -15.66 -5.60
CA VAL A 61 1.20 -15.20 -4.31
C VAL A 61 1.83 -15.95 -3.15
N VAL A 62 2.33 -15.21 -2.16
CA VAL A 62 2.73 -15.69 -0.84
C VAL A 62 1.69 -15.23 0.18
N ASN A 63 0.69 -16.07 0.42
CA ASN A 63 -0.32 -15.83 1.42
C ASN A 63 0.21 -16.17 2.83
N LEU A 64 0.40 -15.17 3.68
CA LEU A 64 0.86 -15.37 5.06
C LEU A 64 -0.25 -15.76 6.03
N GLY A 65 -1.51 -15.74 5.57
CA GLY A 65 -2.67 -15.99 6.40
C GLY A 65 -3.09 -14.76 7.22
N PRO A 66 -4.10 -14.94 8.09
CA PRO A 66 -4.63 -13.88 8.92
C PRO A 66 -3.80 -13.66 10.20
N CYS A 67 -4.07 -12.57 10.90
CA CYS A 67 -3.53 -12.28 12.24
C CYS A 67 -2.00 -12.34 12.34
N VAL A 68 -1.29 -11.99 11.27
CA VAL A 68 0.17 -12.03 11.24
C VAL A 68 0.72 -10.85 12.05
N PRO A 69 1.55 -11.07 13.09
CA PRO A 69 2.15 -9.96 13.82
C PRO A 69 3.07 -9.13 12.93
N ASP A 70 3.05 -7.80 13.07
CA ASP A 70 3.80 -6.88 12.20
C ASP A 70 5.28 -7.24 12.05
N GLY A 71 5.93 -7.66 13.14
CA GLY A 71 7.35 -8.04 13.12
C GLY A 71 7.61 -9.29 12.27
N LEU A 72 6.68 -10.26 12.31
CA LEU A 72 6.76 -11.45 11.47
C LEU A 72 6.50 -11.09 10.00
N LEU A 73 5.52 -10.22 9.73
CA LEU A 73 5.26 -9.74 8.37
C LEU A 73 6.50 -9.06 7.78
N VAL A 74 7.11 -8.12 8.50
CA VAL A 74 8.35 -7.44 8.07
C VAL A 74 9.47 -8.45 7.81
N HIS A 75 9.67 -9.41 8.73
CA HIS A 75 10.67 -10.46 8.56
C HIS A 75 10.40 -11.30 7.30
N ARG A 76 9.15 -11.68 7.04
CA ARG A 76 8.77 -12.44 5.85
C ARG A 76 8.95 -11.63 4.57
N CYS A 77 8.60 -10.34 4.55
CA CYS A 77 8.87 -9.47 3.41
C CYS A 77 10.37 -9.33 3.11
N LEU A 78 11.22 -9.24 4.14
CA LEU A 78 12.69 -9.22 3.94
C LEU A 78 13.21 -10.52 3.34
N ALA A 79 12.66 -11.67 3.75
CA ALA A 79 13.04 -12.98 3.23
C ALA A 79 12.52 -13.24 1.82
N VAL A 80 11.25 -12.91 1.55
CA VAL A 80 10.57 -13.17 0.27
C VAL A 80 10.98 -12.16 -0.80
N ARG A 81 11.30 -10.92 -0.41
CA ARG A 81 11.51 -9.78 -1.33
C ARG A 81 10.36 -9.65 -2.34
N PRO A 82 9.12 -9.43 -1.85
CA PRO A 82 7.97 -9.30 -2.74
C PRO A 82 8.09 -8.05 -3.60
N ASP A 83 7.41 -8.08 -4.74
CA ASP A 83 7.23 -6.95 -5.63
C ASP A 83 5.97 -6.14 -5.24
N LEU A 84 5.07 -6.73 -4.43
CA LEU A 84 3.86 -6.09 -3.90
C LEU A 84 3.48 -6.65 -2.52
N LEU A 85 3.03 -5.79 -1.62
CA LEU A 85 2.35 -6.16 -0.36
C LEU A 85 0.88 -5.74 -0.43
N VAL A 86 -0.04 -6.67 -0.17
CA VAL A 86 -1.48 -6.41 -0.06
C VAL A 86 -1.97 -6.80 1.33
N VAL A 87 -2.51 -5.82 2.05
CA VAL A 87 -3.07 -5.99 3.40
C VAL A 87 -4.58 -5.88 3.32
N SER A 88 -5.29 -6.94 3.70
CA SER A 88 -6.74 -6.91 3.85
C SER A 88 -7.11 -6.56 5.29
N SER A 89 -8.08 -5.67 5.48
CA SER A 89 -8.69 -5.46 6.79
C SER A 89 -10.18 -5.23 6.62
N VAL A 90 -11.00 -6.02 7.31
CA VAL A 90 -12.46 -5.90 7.33
C VAL A 90 -13.04 -5.89 8.74
N ASN A 91 -12.20 -6.01 9.77
CA ASN A 91 -12.62 -5.93 11.17
C ASN A 91 -12.81 -4.48 11.67
N GLY A 92 -12.55 -3.47 10.85
CA GLY A 92 -12.73 -2.05 11.16
C GLY A 92 -11.59 -1.40 11.94
N HIS A 93 -10.46 -2.09 12.16
CA HIS A 93 -9.24 -1.51 12.77
C HIS A 93 -8.14 -1.21 11.74
N GLY A 94 -8.48 -1.30 10.45
CA GLY A 94 -7.53 -1.17 9.33
C GLY A 94 -6.77 0.14 9.32
N ARG A 95 -7.40 1.27 9.70
CA ARG A 95 -6.69 2.56 9.78
C ARG A 95 -5.55 2.53 10.80
N ASP A 96 -5.85 2.28 12.05
CA ASP A 96 -4.88 2.42 13.14
C ASP A 96 -3.82 1.30 13.08
N GLU A 97 -4.23 0.07 12.78
CA GLU A 97 -3.28 -1.05 12.60
C GLU A 97 -2.46 -0.91 11.31
N GLY A 98 -3.08 -0.43 10.24
CA GLY A 98 -2.41 -0.16 8.97
C GLY A 98 -1.31 0.88 9.12
N GLN A 99 -1.59 2.03 9.76
CA GLN A 99 -0.58 3.07 10.02
C GLN A 99 0.61 2.52 10.80
N ARG A 100 0.35 1.72 11.85
CA ARG A 100 1.39 1.10 12.66
C ARG A 100 2.21 0.07 11.87
N LEU A 101 1.55 -0.74 11.05
CA LEU A 101 2.17 -1.74 10.20
C LEU A 101 3.08 -1.11 9.14
N ILE A 102 2.54 -0.18 8.35
CA ILE A 102 3.28 0.42 7.23
C ILE A 102 4.48 1.22 7.73
N SER A 103 4.36 1.90 8.87
CA SER A 103 5.49 2.58 9.52
C SER A 103 6.65 1.62 9.81
N ARG A 104 6.36 0.38 10.25
CA ARG A 104 7.38 -0.65 10.51
C ARG A 104 8.00 -1.20 9.22
N VAL A 105 7.20 -1.35 8.16
CA VAL A 105 7.71 -1.74 6.83
C VAL A 105 8.64 -0.65 6.30
N ARG A 106 8.23 0.62 6.32
CA ARG A 106 9.02 1.76 5.82
C ARG A 106 10.26 2.05 6.66
N ALA A 107 10.28 1.68 7.94
CA ALA A 107 11.48 1.75 8.78
C ALA A 107 12.60 0.79 8.33
N ARG A 108 12.32 -0.16 7.44
CA ARG A 108 13.34 -1.03 6.81
C ARG A 108 13.79 -0.43 5.48
N PRO A 109 15.06 0.00 5.35
CA PRO A 109 15.57 0.55 4.08
C PRO A 109 15.36 -0.40 2.90
N GLU A 110 15.45 -1.71 3.15
CA GLU A 110 15.29 -2.75 2.14
C GLU A 110 13.86 -2.89 1.60
N LEU A 111 12.87 -2.36 2.33
CA LEU A 111 11.43 -2.39 1.99
C LEU A 111 10.85 -0.98 1.81
N ALA A 112 11.68 0.07 1.91
CA ALA A 112 11.21 1.46 1.87
C ALA A 112 10.46 1.77 0.56
N ALA A 113 10.87 1.15 -0.54
CA ALA A 113 10.25 1.29 -1.86
C ALA A 113 9.27 0.17 -2.24
N LEU A 114 8.98 -0.80 -1.34
CA LEU A 114 8.05 -1.90 -1.61
C LEU A 114 6.63 -1.33 -1.86
N PRO A 115 6.02 -1.52 -3.03
CA PRO A 115 4.62 -1.15 -3.23
C PRO A 115 3.72 -1.82 -2.20
N ALA A 116 2.91 -1.03 -1.51
CA ALA A 116 2.03 -1.51 -0.45
C ALA A 116 0.60 -1.00 -0.63
N VAL A 117 -0.36 -1.92 -0.58
CA VAL A 117 -1.80 -1.66 -0.67
C VAL A 117 -2.47 -2.11 0.62
N ILE A 118 -3.44 -1.34 1.09
CA ILE A 118 -4.38 -1.76 2.13
C ILE A 118 -5.81 -1.56 1.65
N GLY A 119 -6.71 -2.50 1.95
CA GLY A 119 -8.11 -2.33 1.58
C GLY A 119 -9.10 -3.20 2.35
N GLY A 120 -10.37 -2.89 2.13
CA GLY A 120 -11.52 -3.50 2.79
C GLY A 120 -12.29 -2.49 3.65
N LYS A 121 -12.76 -2.94 4.81
CA LYS A 121 -13.48 -2.12 5.78
C LYS A 121 -12.51 -1.62 6.85
N LEU A 122 -11.95 -0.45 6.60
CA LEU A 122 -10.83 0.10 7.38
C LEU A 122 -11.25 0.78 8.69
N ASP A 123 -12.55 1.01 8.87
CA ASP A 123 -13.14 1.67 10.03
C ASP A 123 -14.44 1.00 10.51
N THR A 124 -14.74 1.16 11.80
CA THR A 124 -15.95 0.60 12.45
C THR A 124 -17.19 1.49 12.37
N GLY A 125 -17.05 2.78 12.04
CA GLY A 125 -18.15 3.76 12.11
C GLY A 125 -18.45 4.47 10.79
N ALA A 126 -19.47 5.35 10.82
CA ALA A 126 -19.78 6.30 9.73
C ALA A 126 -18.76 7.47 9.67
N GLY A 127 -17.51 7.19 10.03
CA GLY A 127 -16.42 8.16 9.99
C GLY A 127 -16.08 8.59 8.58
N ASP A 128 -15.24 9.61 8.47
CA ASP A 128 -14.77 10.12 7.20
C ASP A 128 -13.75 9.14 6.57
N ARG A 129 -14.26 8.21 5.75
CA ARG A 129 -13.47 7.21 5.02
C ARG A 129 -12.38 7.86 4.16
N ALA A 130 -12.67 9.03 3.57
CA ALA A 130 -11.70 9.74 2.76
C ALA A 130 -10.54 10.26 3.61
N ARG A 131 -10.82 10.74 4.82
CA ARG A 131 -9.78 11.12 5.78
C ARG A 131 -8.94 9.91 6.20
N SER A 132 -9.56 8.78 6.54
CA SER A 132 -8.81 7.56 6.91
C SER A 132 -7.90 7.07 5.78
N ALA A 133 -8.38 7.11 4.53
CA ALA A 133 -7.57 6.78 3.37
C ALA A 133 -6.40 7.76 3.21
N ALA A 134 -6.63 9.08 3.36
CA ALA A 134 -5.58 10.09 3.28
C ALA A 134 -4.51 9.90 4.37
N GLU A 135 -4.89 9.56 5.59
CA GLU A 135 -3.95 9.28 6.68
C GLU A 135 -3.11 8.02 6.42
N LEU A 136 -3.70 6.96 5.86
CA LEU A 136 -2.98 5.74 5.50
C LEU A 136 -2.00 5.95 4.34
N LEU A 137 -2.39 6.73 3.33
CA LEU A 137 -1.49 7.14 2.25
C LEU A 137 -0.33 7.98 2.80
N ALA A 138 -0.60 8.95 3.68
CA ALA A 138 0.43 9.78 4.32
C ALA A 138 1.37 8.95 5.20
N ALA A 139 0.89 7.87 5.83
CA ALA A 139 1.70 6.95 6.61
C ALA A 139 2.65 6.08 5.76
N GLY A 140 2.39 5.96 4.45
CA GLY A 140 3.29 5.32 3.49
C GLY A 140 2.71 4.15 2.71
N PHE A 141 1.39 3.92 2.74
CA PHE A 141 0.75 3.07 1.75
C PHE A 141 0.72 3.78 0.40
N ASP A 142 0.85 3.02 -0.68
CA ASP A 142 0.85 3.54 -2.05
C ASP A 142 -0.56 3.55 -2.66
N LEU A 143 -1.44 2.69 -2.13
CA LEU A 143 -2.86 2.64 -2.48
C LEU A 143 -3.69 2.23 -1.26
N VAL A 144 -4.83 2.90 -1.09
CA VAL A 144 -5.87 2.52 -0.15
C VAL A 144 -7.14 2.25 -0.96
N VAL A 145 -7.78 1.10 -0.73
CA VAL A 145 -9.00 0.70 -1.45
C VAL A 145 -10.14 0.51 -0.45
N ASP A 146 -11.14 1.38 -0.51
CA ASP A 146 -12.36 1.23 0.30
C ASP A 146 -13.21 0.06 -0.22
N GLU A 147 -13.98 -0.57 0.67
CA GLU A 147 -14.90 -1.66 0.30
C GLU A 147 -15.89 -1.27 -0.83
N ALA A 148 -16.25 0.02 -0.93
CA ALA A 148 -17.17 0.52 -1.95
C ALA A 148 -16.55 0.64 -3.35
N GLU A 149 -15.22 0.69 -3.46
CA GLU A 149 -14.51 0.89 -4.73
C GLU A 149 -14.30 -0.42 -5.52
N GLY A 150 -14.51 -1.56 -4.86
CA GLY A 150 -14.26 -2.88 -5.47
C GLY A 150 -12.77 -3.12 -5.72
N LEU A 151 -12.45 -3.86 -6.79
CA LEU A 151 -11.09 -4.36 -7.04
C LEU A 151 -10.36 -3.73 -8.22
N GLU A 152 -11.04 -2.92 -9.02
CA GLU A 152 -10.42 -2.30 -10.20
C GLU A 152 -9.21 -1.42 -9.84
N PRO A 153 -9.22 -0.61 -8.75
CA PRO A 153 -8.03 0.14 -8.33
C PRO A 153 -6.85 -0.77 -7.99
N LEU A 154 -7.11 -1.88 -7.28
CA LEU A 154 -6.08 -2.86 -6.96
C LEU A 154 -5.53 -3.51 -8.23
N ARG A 155 -6.38 -3.87 -9.18
CA ARG A 155 -5.98 -4.46 -10.46
C ARG A 155 -5.07 -3.52 -11.24
N ALA A 156 -5.51 -2.28 -11.43
CA ALA A 156 -4.74 -1.27 -12.16
C ALA A 156 -3.36 -1.04 -11.50
N PHE A 157 -3.33 -0.97 -10.16
CA PHE A 157 -2.09 -0.80 -9.41
C PHE A 157 -1.17 -2.02 -9.52
N ALA A 158 -1.70 -3.23 -9.39
CA ALA A 158 -0.95 -4.47 -9.52
C ALA A 158 -0.34 -4.59 -10.92
N MET A 159 -1.09 -4.31 -11.98
CA MET A 159 -0.57 -4.33 -13.35
C MET A 159 0.51 -3.25 -13.58
N ALA A 160 0.33 -2.05 -13.02
CA ALA A 160 1.31 -0.97 -13.12
C ALA A 160 2.59 -1.24 -12.30
N ALA A 161 2.51 -1.99 -11.21
CA ALA A 161 3.67 -2.44 -10.44
C ALA A 161 4.52 -3.46 -11.23
N VAL A 162 3.91 -4.11 -12.24
CA VAL A 162 4.50 -5.18 -13.05
C VAL A 162 4.99 -4.66 -14.42
N GLY A 163 4.49 -3.50 -14.87
CA GLY A 163 4.73 -2.97 -16.21
C GLY A 163 5.91 -2.00 -16.35
N THR A 164 7.03 -2.51 -16.86
CA THR A 164 7.68 -1.97 -18.08
C THR A 164 8.18 -3.12 -18.97
N GLY A 165 7.32 -4.09 -19.28
CA GLY A 165 7.67 -5.26 -20.08
C GLY A 165 6.94 -5.33 -21.41
N GLU A 166 6.94 -4.25 -22.19
CA GLU A 166 6.51 -4.32 -23.58
C GLU A 166 7.61 -3.73 -24.47
N ALA A 167 8.18 -4.59 -25.32
CA ALA A 167 9.04 -4.21 -26.44
C ALA A 167 8.74 -5.17 -27.60
N PRO A 168 8.94 -4.72 -28.85
CA PRO A 168 7.90 -4.42 -29.85
C PRO A 168 7.33 -5.62 -30.62
#